data_AF-A0A9X2FEU2-F1
#
_entry.id   AF-A0A9X2FEU2-F1
#
_cell.length_a   1.000
_cell.length_b   1.000
_cell.length_c   1.000
_cell.angle_alpha   90.00
_cell.angle_beta   90.00
_cell.angle_gamma   90.00
#
_symmetry.space_group_name_H-M   'P 1'
#
loop_
_entity.id
_entity.type
_entity.pdbx_description
1 polymer ?
#
loop_
_entity_poly.entity_id
_entity_poly.type
_entity_poly.pdbx_seq_one_letter_code
_entity_poly.pdbx_strand_id
1 'polypeptide(L)'
;LLMHSSLAVTTAGKPLGLTAVKFWTRKKFKGTNALKGANAGTKHTVNHTRIPIEQKESIRWLENLEQSTQLVNPDRCVHIGDRESDIYELFCLAEEKNTHFLVRTCVDRRAGTGSTTIARKMKREPI
;
A
#
# COMPACT_ATOMS: atom_id res chain seq x y z
N LEU A 1 -20.64 -2.61 -2.45
CA LEU A 1 -19.70 -2.22 -3.54
C LEU A 1 -18.51 -1.53 -2.89
N LEU A 2 -17.28 -1.82 -3.33
CA LEU A 2 -16.05 -1.16 -2.88
C LEU A 2 -15.37 -0.50 -4.07
N MET A 3 -14.67 0.60 -3.81
CA MET A 3 -13.96 1.39 -4.82
C MET A 3 -12.63 1.89 -4.25
N HIS A 4 -11.61 1.92 -5.09
CA HIS A 4 -10.34 2.58 -4.83
C HIS A 4 -9.96 3.38 -6.07
N SER A 5 -9.53 4.62 -5.88
CA SER A 5 -9.30 5.57 -6.95
C SER A 5 -8.03 6.36 -6.72
N SER A 6 -7.35 6.71 -7.81
CA SER A 6 -6.22 7.64 -7.81
C SER A 6 -6.66 8.98 -8.37
N LEU A 7 -6.48 10.05 -7.58
CA LEU A 7 -6.77 11.42 -7.99
C LEU A 7 -5.45 12.15 -8.22
N ALA A 8 -5.22 12.63 -9.43
CA ALA A 8 -4.08 13.48 -9.74
C ALA A 8 -4.34 14.92 -9.28
N VAL A 9 -3.36 15.49 -8.59
CA VAL A 9 -3.35 16.88 -8.15
C VAL A 9 -1.99 17.51 -8.46
N THR A 10 -1.99 18.79 -8.76
CA THR A 10 -0.74 19.58 -8.85
C THR A 10 -0.20 19.86 -7.45
N THR A 11 1.07 20.27 -7.36
CA THR A 11 1.69 20.71 -6.09
C THR A 11 1.02 21.94 -5.47
N ALA A 12 0.30 22.73 -6.26
CA ALA A 12 -0.52 23.84 -5.79
C ALA A 12 -1.93 23.40 -5.32
N GLY A 13 -2.24 22.10 -5.34
CA GLY A 13 -3.54 21.56 -4.92
C GLY A 13 -4.63 21.58 -5.99
N LYS A 14 -4.34 22.02 -7.23
CA LYS A 14 -5.33 21.96 -8.33
C LYS A 14 -5.60 20.50 -8.73
N PRO A 15 -6.86 20.02 -8.72
CA PRO A 15 -7.21 18.69 -9.19
C PRO A 15 -7.10 18.62 -10.72
N LEU A 16 -6.52 17.52 -11.22
CA LEU A 16 -6.36 17.23 -12.65
C LEU A 16 -7.33 16.15 -13.14
N GLY A 17 -7.84 15.32 -12.23
CA GLY A 17 -8.80 14.26 -12.55
C GLY A 17 -8.38 12.89 -12.01
N LEU A 18 -9.19 11.88 -12.27
CA LEU A 18 -8.91 10.50 -11.88
C LEU A 18 -7.95 9.86 -12.88
N THR A 19 -6.92 9.19 -12.37
CA THR A 19 -5.93 8.45 -13.17
C THR A 19 -6.11 6.94 -13.08
N ALA A 20 -6.86 6.46 -12.10
CA ALA A 20 -7.21 5.06 -11.96
C ALA A 20 -8.47 4.91 -11.11
N VAL A 21 -9.29 3.91 -11.42
CA VAL A 21 -10.43 3.52 -10.59
C VAL A 21 -10.59 1.99 -10.64
N LYS A 22 -10.60 1.35 -9.48
CA LYS A 22 -10.89 -0.07 -9.32
C LYS A 22 -12.18 -0.25 -8.53
N PHE A 23 -13.11 -1.04 -9.07
CA PHE A 23 -14.31 -1.49 -8.37
C PHE A 23 -14.23 -2.98 -8.05
N TRP A 24 -14.75 -3.38 -6.88
CA TRP A 24 -14.91 -4.79 -6.54
C TRP A 24 -16.00 -5.02 -5.49
N THR A 25 -16.36 -6.29 -5.30
CA THR A 25 -17.30 -6.72 -4.26
C THR A 25 -16.69 -7.88 -3.46
N ARG A 26 -16.97 -7.92 -2.16
CA ARG A 26 -16.58 -9.04 -1.29
C ARG A 26 -17.60 -10.15 -1.46
N LYS A 27 -17.18 -11.34 -1.92
CA LYS A 27 -18.06 -12.52 -2.02
C LYS A 27 -18.60 -12.99 -0.65
N LYS A 28 -17.78 -12.85 0.41
CA LYS A 28 -18.15 -13.08 1.81
C LYS A 28 -17.43 -12.04 2.67
N PHE A 29 -18.15 -11.40 3.59
CA PHE A 29 -17.52 -10.56 4.61
C PHE A 29 -16.78 -11.47 5.60
N LYS A 30 -15.46 -11.55 5.49
CA LYS A 30 -14.63 -12.16 6.53
C LYS A 30 -14.43 -11.10 7.61
N GLY A 31 -15.35 -11.01 8.57
CA GLY A 31 -15.10 -10.24 9.78
C GLY A 31 -13.78 -10.69 10.40
N THR A 32 -13.07 -9.79 11.08
CA THR A 32 -11.84 -10.12 11.83
C THR A 32 -12.04 -11.26 12.84
N ASN A 33 -13.29 -11.54 13.22
CA ASN A 33 -13.70 -12.67 14.05
C ASN A 33 -13.80 -14.01 13.30
N ALA A 34 -13.98 -14.05 11.99
CA ALA A 34 -14.11 -15.31 11.22
C ALA A 34 -12.77 -16.06 11.04
N LEU A 35 -11.65 -15.44 11.44
CA LEU A 35 -10.33 -16.04 11.50
C LEU A 35 -9.99 -16.55 12.92
N LYS A 36 -10.89 -16.38 13.90
CA LYS A 36 -10.80 -17.08 15.19
C LYS A 36 -11.28 -18.51 14.94
N GLY A 37 -10.37 -19.47 15.06
CA GLY A 37 -10.67 -20.90 14.85
C GLY A 37 -11.72 -21.43 15.84
N ALA A 38 -12.12 -22.69 15.65
CA ALA A 38 -13.16 -23.39 16.43
C ALA A 38 -12.90 -23.48 17.95
N ASN A 39 -11.69 -23.12 18.41
CA ASN A 39 -11.32 -23.08 19.81
C ASN A 39 -11.19 -21.62 20.28
N ALA A 40 -12.10 -21.19 21.15
CA ALA A 40 -12.03 -19.92 21.85
C ALA A 40 -10.73 -19.85 22.68
N GLY A 41 -9.65 -19.32 22.12
CA GLY A 41 -8.37 -19.12 22.82
C GLY A 41 -7.12 -19.22 21.95
N THR A 42 -7.17 -19.91 20.80
CA THR A 42 -6.02 -20.02 19.89
C THR A 42 -6.11 -18.96 18.80
N LYS A 43 -5.28 -17.92 18.93
CA LYS A 43 -5.14 -16.84 17.94
C LYS A 43 -4.46 -17.40 16.67
N HIS A 44 -5.22 -18.09 15.81
CA HIS A 44 -4.78 -18.38 14.44
C HIS A 44 -4.63 -17.05 13.71
N THR A 45 -3.45 -16.45 13.87
CA THR A 45 -3.09 -15.21 13.19
C THR A 45 -2.71 -15.65 11.79
N VAL A 46 -3.63 -15.50 10.84
CA VAL A 46 -3.31 -15.70 9.42
C VAL A 46 -2.05 -14.90 9.12
N ASN A 47 -0.98 -15.58 8.74
CA ASN A 47 0.25 -14.87 8.40
C ASN A 47 0.07 -14.23 7.02
N HIS A 48 -0.35 -12.96 7.02
CA HIS A 48 -0.61 -12.20 5.81
C HIS A 48 0.61 -12.10 4.89
N THR A 49 1.84 -12.26 5.39
CA THR A 49 3.05 -12.24 4.55
C THR A 49 3.20 -13.49 3.68
N ARG A 50 2.51 -14.59 4.00
CA ARG A 50 2.53 -15.84 3.21
C ARG A 50 1.45 -15.90 2.13
N ILE A 51 0.52 -14.95 2.13
CA ILE A 51 -0.51 -14.86 1.08
C ILE A 51 0.09 -14.01 -0.05
N PRO A 52 0.07 -14.48 -1.32
CA PRO A 52 0.47 -13.67 -2.46
C PRO A 52 -0.35 -12.37 -2.55
N ILE A 53 0.27 -11.28 -3.02
CA ILE A 53 -0.38 -9.97 -3.05
C ILE A 53 -1.64 -9.97 -3.93
N GLU A 54 -1.65 -10.75 -5.00
CA GLU A 54 -2.75 -10.91 -5.97
C GLU A 54 -4.02 -11.48 -5.33
N GLN A 55 -3.88 -12.20 -4.22
CA GLN A 55 -5.00 -12.78 -3.48
C GLN A 55 -5.56 -11.85 -2.39
N LYS A 56 -4.90 -10.71 -2.14
CA LYS A 56 -5.28 -9.74 -1.11
C LYS A 56 -6.07 -8.59 -1.73
N GLU A 57 -6.96 -7.98 -0.95
CA GLU A 57 -7.61 -6.73 -1.36
C GLU A 57 -6.63 -5.56 -1.51
N SER A 58 -5.43 -5.65 -0.91
CA SER A 58 -4.38 -4.64 -1.05
C SER A 58 -3.76 -4.60 -2.45
N ILE A 59 -4.00 -5.58 -3.33
CA ILE A 59 -3.57 -5.54 -4.74
C ILE A 59 -4.06 -4.29 -5.47
N ARG A 60 -5.19 -3.72 -5.03
CA ARG A 60 -5.75 -2.50 -5.59
C ARG A 60 -4.78 -1.31 -5.63
N TRP A 61 -3.85 -1.26 -4.67
CA TRP A 61 -2.83 -0.21 -4.61
C TRP A 61 -1.84 -0.35 -5.78
N LEU A 62 -1.39 -1.57 -6.05
CA LEU A 62 -0.48 -1.88 -7.17
C LEU A 62 -1.17 -1.61 -8.51
N GLU A 63 -2.41 -2.08 -8.68
CA GLU A 63 -3.17 -1.84 -9.91
C GLU A 63 -3.43 -0.36 -10.18
N ASN A 64 -3.69 0.43 -9.14
CA ASN A 64 -3.91 1.87 -9.29
C ASN A 64 -2.63 2.62 -9.63
N LEU A 65 -1.49 2.22 -9.05
CA LEU A 65 -0.18 2.73 -9.43
C LEU A 65 0.10 2.41 -10.91
N GLU A 66 -0.06 1.15 -11.31
CA GLU A 66 0.15 0.70 -12.70
C GLU A 66 -0.74 1.44 -13.71
N GLN A 67 -2.03 1.58 -13.43
CA GLN A 67 -2.94 2.30 -14.32
C GLN A 67 -2.60 3.79 -14.40
N SER A 68 -2.22 4.39 -13.28
CA SER A 68 -1.88 5.81 -13.25
C SER A 68 -0.62 6.09 -14.06
N THR A 69 0.43 5.27 -13.94
CA THR A 69 1.70 5.43 -14.68
C THR A 69 1.55 5.22 -16.18
N GLN A 70 0.47 4.60 -16.65
CA GLN A 70 0.14 4.52 -18.08
C GLN A 70 -0.47 5.81 -18.64
N LEU A 71 -1.10 6.63 -17.78
CA LEU A 71 -1.78 7.87 -18.19
C LEU A 71 -0.97 9.14 -17.93
N VAL A 72 -0.01 9.08 -17.00
CA VAL A 72 0.83 10.22 -16.61
C VAL A 72 2.30 9.85 -16.76
N ASN A 73 3.15 10.86 -16.95
CA ASN A 73 4.60 10.66 -16.96
C ASN A 73 5.08 10.16 -15.59
N PRO A 74 5.57 8.91 -15.46
CA PRO A 74 5.87 8.30 -14.16
C PRO A 74 6.95 9.05 -13.37
N ASP A 75 7.98 9.54 -14.05
CA ASP A 75 9.10 10.31 -13.50
C ASP A 75 8.68 11.65 -12.86
N ARG A 76 7.47 12.13 -13.18
CA ARG A 76 6.89 13.36 -12.64
C ARG A 76 5.76 13.11 -11.66
N CYS A 77 5.47 11.86 -11.34
CA CYS A 77 4.39 11.46 -10.45
C CYS A 77 4.92 11.10 -9.07
N VAL A 78 4.20 11.53 -8.03
CA VAL A 78 4.41 11.05 -6.65
C VAL A 78 3.11 10.41 -6.18
N HIS A 79 3.10 9.09 -6.04
CA HIS A 79 1.97 8.35 -5.48
C HIS A 79 1.91 8.55 -3.97
N ILE A 80 0.86 9.23 -3.49
CA ILE A 80 0.67 9.51 -2.07
C ILE A 80 -0.34 8.51 -1.50
N GLY A 81 0.07 7.80 -0.45
CA GLY A 81 -0.76 6.77 0.19
C GLY A 81 -0.68 6.82 1.71
N ASP A 82 -1.77 6.40 2.35
CA ASP A 82 -1.85 6.32 3.80
C ASP A 82 -1.20 5.04 4.36
N ARG A 83 -1.46 4.74 5.63
CA ARG A 83 -0.89 3.58 6.35
C ARG A 83 -1.22 2.23 5.72
N GLU A 84 -2.31 2.12 4.97
CA GLU A 84 -2.67 0.87 4.32
C GLU A 84 -1.80 0.59 3.08
N SER A 85 -1.23 1.63 2.48
CA SER A 85 -0.32 1.52 1.34
C SER A 85 1.13 1.17 1.71
N ASP A 86 1.44 0.99 3.01
CA ASP A 86 2.75 0.52 3.49
C ASP A 86 2.95 -0.97 3.16
N ILE A 87 3.13 -1.25 1.87
CA ILE A 87 3.18 -2.56 1.23
C ILE A 87 4.51 -2.65 0.48
N TYR A 88 5.29 -3.70 0.71
CA TYR A 88 6.63 -3.80 0.11
C TYR A 88 6.55 -3.94 -1.41
N GLU A 89 5.59 -4.72 -1.91
CA GLU A 89 5.35 -4.92 -3.33
C GLU A 89 4.97 -3.61 -4.04
N LEU A 90 4.38 -2.63 -3.34
CA LEU A 90 4.12 -1.30 -3.91
C LEU A 90 5.42 -0.53 -4.14
N PHE A 91 6.39 -0.63 -3.21
CA PHE A 91 7.68 0.03 -3.36
C PHE A 91 8.47 -0.54 -4.54
N CYS A 92 8.48 -1.88 -4.67
CA CYS A 92 9.10 -2.56 -5.80
C CYS A 92 8.46 -2.14 -7.13
N LEU A 93 7.12 -2.08 -7.18
CA LEU A 93 6.43 -1.65 -8.39
C LEU A 93 6.72 -0.19 -8.74
N ALA A 94 6.78 0.71 -7.74
CA ALA A 94 7.13 2.10 -7.97
C ALA A 94 8.54 2.24 -8.58
N GLU A 95 9.50 1.47 -8.06
CA GLU A 95 10.86 1.39 -8.61
C GLU A 95 10.87 0.84 -10.04
N GLU A 96 10.17 -0.28 -10.30
CA GLU A 96 10.05 -0.88 -11.63
C GLU A 96 9.45 0.10 -12.66
N LYS A 97 8.44 0.89 -12.25
CA LYS A 97 7.77 1.86 -13.11
C LYS A 97 8.48 3.22 -13.17
N ASN A 98 9.63 3.36 -12.52
CA ASN A 98 10.39 4.60 -12.47
C ASN A 98 9.53 5.81 -12.03
N THR A 99 8.70 5.59 -10.99
CA THR A 99 7.84 6.61 -10.36
C THR A 99 8.23 6.83 -8.90
N HIS A 100 7.67 7.86 -8.28
CA HIS A 100 7.95 8.19 -6.89
C HIS A 100 6.74 7.88 -5.99
N PHE A 101 6.99 7.77 -4.68
CA PHE A 101 5.93 7.58 -3.70
C PHE A 101 6.20 8.32 -2.40
N LEU A 102 5.12 8.68 -1.71
CA LEU A 102 5.12 9.14 -0.33
C LEU A 102 4.08 8.34 0.45
N VAL A 103 4.57 7.43 1.29
CA VAL A 103 3.73 6.50 2.05
C VAL A 103 3.92 6.71 3.54
N ARG A 104 2.82 6.81 4.27
CA ARG A 104 2.85 6.83 5.73
C ARG A 104 3.12 5.43 6.25
N THR A 105 4.28 5.19 6.85
CA THR A 105 4.62 3.87 7.39
C THR A 105 3.72 3.47 8.56
N CYS A 106 3.42 2.17 8.66
CA CYS A 106 2.69 1.55 9.76
C CYS A 106 3.42 0.34 10.36
N VAL A 107 4.47 -0.15 9.71
CA VAL A 107 5.34 -1.22 10.19
C VAL A 107 6.76 -0.68 10.41
N ASP A 108 7.41 -1.04 11.53
CA ASP A 108 8.83 -0.72 11.74
C ASP A 108 9.71 -1.71 10.95
N ARG A 109 10.11 -1.29 9.75
CA ARG A 109 10.89 -2.12 8.82
C ARG A 109 12.37 -2.09 9.17
N ARG A 110 13.10 -3.11 8.74
CA ARG A 110 14.57 -3.11 8.78
C ARG A 110 15.09 -2.05 7.79
N ALA A 111 16.18 -1.37 8.15
CA ALA A 111 16.76 -0.30 7.34
C ALA A 111 18.28 -0.50 7.13
N GLY A 112 18.82 0.05 6.04
CA GLY A 112 20.23 -0.12 5.66
C GLY A 112 20.58 -1.59 5.39
N THR A 113 21.67 -2.07 5.99
CA THR A 113 22.10 -3.49 5.91
C THR A 113 21.23 -4.44 6.75
N GLY A 114 20.18 -3.93 7.38
CA GLY A 114 19.24 -4.69 8.18
C GLY A 114 19.60 -4.82 9.66
N SER A 115 20.71 -4.24 10.14
CA SER A 115 21.08 -4.24 11.58
C SER A 115 20.28 -3.23 12.43
N THR A 116 19.47 -2.39 11.78
CA THR A 116 18.65 -1.37 12.44
C THR A 116 17.25 -1.32 11.83
N THR A 117 16.34 -0.56 12.46
CA THR A 117 15.00 -0.31 11.94
C THR A 117 14.83 1.14 11.49
N ILE A 118 13.79 1.41 10.70
CA ILE A 118 13.44 2.76 10.26
C ILE A 118 13.21 3.65 11.48
N ALA A 119 12.39 3.21 12.45
CA ALA A 119 12.11 4.01 13.64
C ALA A 119 13.39 4.33 14.43
N ARG A 120 14.32 3.39 14.55
CA ARG A 120 15.60 3.62 15.24
C ARG A 120 16.49 4.60 14.48
N LYS A 121 16.55 4.54 13.14
CA LYS A 121 17.30 5.50 12.34
C LYS A 121 16.70 6.90 12.47
N MET A 122 15.39 7.04 12.25
CA MET A 122 14.71 8.34 12.27
C MET A 122 14.82 9.06 13.63
N LYS A 123 14.88 8.31 14.75
CA LYS A 123 15.13 8.91 16.09
C LYS A 123 16.49 9.59 16.25
N ARG A 124 17.46 9.29 15.39
CA ARG A 124 18.82 9.85 15.44
C ARG A 124 19.00 11.05 14.51
N GLU A 125 18.07 11.24 13.58
CA GLU A 125 18.09 12.38 12.67
C GLU A 125 17.55 13.63 13.39
N PRO A 126 18.15 14.81 13.16
CA PRO A 126 17.59 16.06 13.65
C PRO A 126 16.24 16.34 12.98
N ILE A 127 15.36 17.04 13.69
CA ILE A 127 14.07 17.53 13.18
C ILE A 127 14.29 18.91 12.56
#